data_AF-A0A975IIN3-F1
#
_entry.id   AF-A0A975IIN3-F1
#
_cell.length_a   1.000
_cell.length_b   1.000
_cell.length_c   1.000
_cell.angle_alpha   90.00
_cell.angle_beta   90.00
_cell.angle_gamma   90.00
#
_symmetry.space_group_name_H-M   'P 1'
#
loop_
_entity.id
_entity.type
_entity.pdbx_description
1 polymer ?
#
loop_
_entity_poly.entity_id
_entity_poly.type
_entity_poly.pdbx_seq_one_letter_code
_entity_poly.pdbx_strand_id
1 'polypeptide(L)'
;MRQLMVLSLLAIAGCTGGHALDNPIKTCKAVTVVLAGDRAVVWHAEKQTEQPGVQLQVTLDFSLVGQAQGEVSQAVCNYGLSSQDMDYRNAMGEYANTPTTMLINGMPILSRDLVQAVNRATAETAVQVLDAGNKSY
;
A
#
# COMPACT_ATOMS: atom_id res chain seq x y z
N MET A 1 13.38 50.31 9.41
CA MET A 1 12.21 49.87 8.61
C MET A 1 12.68 48.64 7.84
N ARG A 2 12.21 47.43 8.13
CA ARG A 2 10.86 46.87 7.90
C ARG A 2 11.02 45.80 6.82
N GLN A 3 10.90 44.53 7.26
CA GLN A 3 10.27 43.41 6.55
C GLN A 3 11.02 42.77 5.35
N LEU A 4 10.88 41.48 5.03
CA LEU A 4 10.11 40.41 5.64
C LEU A 4 10.76 39.06 5.29
N MET A 5 10.71 38.19 6.28
CA MET A 5 10.94 36.76 6.25
C MET A 5 10.10 36.02 5.19
N VAL A 6 10.74 34.97 4.67
CA VAL A 6 10.24 33.59 4.53
C VAL A 6 9.40 33.22 3.30
N LEU A 7 9.99 32.27 2.58
CA LEU A 7 9.41 31.31 1.64
C LEU A 7 8.00 30.88 2.03
N SER A 8 7.12 30.83 1.03
CA SER A 8 6.00 29.89 1.05
C SER A 8 5.85 29.34 -0.35
N LEU A 9 6.66 28.32 -0.66
CA LEU A 9 6.31 27.32 -1.67
C LEU A 9 5.02 26.67 -1.19
N LEU A 10 3.87 27.16 -1.65
CA LEU A 10 2.64 26.38 -1.62
C LEU A 10 2.87 25.17 -2.55
N ALA A 11 3.37 24.09 -1.97
CA ALA A 11 3.18 22.77 -2.53
C ALA A 11 1.67 22.51 -2.47
N ILE A 12 1.03 22.67 -3.62
CA ILE A 12 -0.31 22.20 -3.89
C ILE A 12 -0.21 20.68 -3.84
N ALA A 13 -0.27 20.11 -2.64
CA ALA A 13 -0.43 18.68 -2.46
C ALA A 13 -1.77 18.34 -3.10
N GLY A 14 -1.71 17.78 -4.31
CA GLY A 14 -2.88 17.36 -5.04
C GLY A 14 -3.71 16.44 -4.16
N CYS A 15 -4.98 16.78 -3.97
CA CYS A 15 -5.97 15.88 -3.43
C CYS A 15 -6.13 14.69 -4.38
N THR A 16 -5.27 13.67 -4.28
CA THR A 16 -5.50 12.38 -4.92
C THR A 16 -6.45 11.59 -4.03
N GLY A 17 -7.71 12.03 -4.00
CA GLY A 17 -8.80 11.53 -3.14
C GLY A 17 -9.24 10.10 -3.48
N GLY A 18 -8.37 9.13 -3.24
CA GLY A 18 -8.68 7.70 -3.34
C GLY A 18 -8.09 6.96 -2.15
N HIS A 19 -8.92 6.13 -1.51
CA HIS A 19 -8.58 5.36 -0.32
C HIS A 19 -7.49 4.31 -0.62
N ALA A 20 -6.80 3.79 0.40
CA ALA A 20 -5.57 3.01 0.24
C ALA A 20 -5.70 1.66 -0.52
N LEU A 21 -6.90 1.29 -0.97
CA LEU A 21 -7.22 0.02 -1.64
C LEU A 21 -7.86 0.21 -3.03
N ASP A 22 -7.85 1.45 -3.53
CA ASP A 22 -8.46 1.84 -4.82
C ASP A 22 -7.70 1.33 -6.06
N ASN A 23 -6.41 1.00 -5.94
CA ASN A 23 -5.59 0.46 -7.02
C ASN A 23 -4.50 -0.52 -6.51
N PRO A 24 -3.88 -1.30 -7.43
CA PRO A 24 -2.89 -2.32 -7.05
C PRO A 24 -1.62 -1.76 -6.40
N ILE A 25 -1.14 -0.58 -6.78
CA ILE A 25 0.05 0.03 -6.17
C ILE A 25 -0.25 0.43 -4.72
N LYS A 26 -1.34 1.16 -4.50
CA LYS A 26 -1.76 1.61 -3.17
C LYS A 26 -2.09 0.42 -2.27
N THR A 27 -2.73 -0.61 -2.81
CA THR A 27 -3.01 -1.83 -2.05
C THR A 27 -1.72 -2.56 -1.65
N CYS A 28 -0.77 -2.71 -2.56
CA CYS A 28 0.53 -3.31 -2.25
C CYS A 28 1.26 -2.53 -1.14
N LYS A 29 1.22 -1.19 -1.19
CA LYS A 29 1.78 -0.33 -0.15
C LYS A 29 1.09 -0.52 1.20
N ALA A 30 -0.24 -0.53 1.22
CA ALA A 30 -1.01 -0.69 2.45
C ALA A 30 -0.71 -2.04 3.13
N VAL A 31 -0.69 -3.12 2.35
CA VAL A 31 -0.33 -4.46 2.85
C VAL A 31 1.12 -4.49 3.34
N THR A 32 2.06 -3.87 2.61
CA THR A 32 3.47 -3.79 3.01
C THR A 32 3.65 -3.02 4.32
N VAL A 33 2.92 -1.92 4.54
CA VAL A 33 2.93 -1.17 5.80
C VAL A 33 2.46 -2.03 6.96
N VAL A 34 1.36 -2.78 6.77
CA VAL A 34 0.88 -3.70 7.79
C VAL A 34 1.92 -4.78 8.13
N LEU A 35 2.58 -5.34 7.11
CA LEU A 35 3.63 -6.35 7.30
C LEU A 35 4.91 -5.77 7.92
N ALA A 36 5.19 -4.49 7.72
CA ALA A 36 6.28 -3.77 8.39
C ALA A 36 6.00 -3.54 9.89
N GLY A 37 4.77 -3.79 10.35
CA GLY A 37 4.36 -3.64 11.74
C GLY A 37 4.38 -2.18 12.18
N ASP A 38 5.00 -1.90 13.32
CA ASP A 38 5.05 -0.54 13.89
C ASP A 38 6.16 0.34 13.27
N ARG A 39 6.88 -0.16 12.27
CA ARG A 39 7.97 0.58 11.63
C ARG A 39 7.44 1.47 10.52
N ALA A 40 7.81 2.74 10.56
CA ALA A 40 7.52 3.66 9.47
C ALA A 40 8.27 3.24 8.19
N VAL A 41 7.57 3.29 7.06
CA VAL A 41 8.08 2.90 5.74
C VAL A 41 8.39 4.16 4.93
N VAL A 42 9.58 4.23 4.33
CA VAL A 42 9.97 5.26 3.38
C VAL A 42 10.05 4.62 1.99
N TRP A 43 9.27 5.15 1.04
CA TRP A 43 9.21 4.65 -0.34
C TRP A 43 10.29 5.28 -1.21
N HIS A 44 10.98 4.47 -2.01
CA HIS A 44 12.05 4.91 -2.93
C HIS A 44 11.65 4.77 -4.39
N ALA A 45 11.00 3.65 -4.74
CA ALA A 45 10.58 3.40 -6.11
C ALA A 45 9.33 2.52 -6.16
N GLU A 46 8.58 2.69 -7.24
CA GLU A 46 7.33 1.97 -7.51
C GLU A 46 7.32 1.59 -8.98
N LYS A 47 7.01 0.33 -9.27
CA LYS A 47 6.86 -0.16 -10.63
C LYS A 47 5.68 -1.10 -10.71
N GLN A 48 4.86 -0.91 -11.74
CA GLN A 48 3.78 -1.83 -12.09
C GLN A 48 4.05 -2.40 -13.47
N THR A 49 3.95 -3.72 -13.61
CA THR A 49 4.17 -4.44 -14.86
C THR A 49 3.09 -5.48 -15.07
N GLU A 50 2.60 -5.60 -16.30
CA GLU A 50 1.82 -6.77 -16.69
C GLU A 50 2.79 -7.93 -16.97
N GLN A 51 2.47 -9.12 -16.45
CA GLN A 51 3.31 -10.30 -16.58
C GLN A 51 2.48 -11.45 -17.18
N PRO A 52 2.96 -12.13 -18.24
CA PRO A 52 2.28 -13.29 -18.80
C PRO A 52 1.98 -14.34 -17.72
N GLY A 53 0.72 -14.76 -17.60
CA GLY A 53 0.27 -15.75 -16.61
C GLY A 53 0.06 -15.23 -15.18
N VAL A 54 0.51 -14.00 -14.86
CA VAL A 54 0.38 -13.39 -13.52
C VAL A 54 -0.58 -12.20 -13.51
N GLN A 55 -1.06 -11.73 -14.68
CA GLN A 55 -1.95 -10.59 -14.93
C GLN A 55 -1.39 -9.22 -14.50
N LEU A 56 -0.91 -9.04 -13.27
CA LEU A 56 -0.25 -7.81 -12.84
C LEU A 56 0.75 -8.05 -11.71
N GLN A 57 1.89 -7.35 -11.77
CA GLN A 57 2.90 -7.32 -10.73
C GLN A 57 3.18 -5.88 -10.32
N VAL A 58 3.28 -5.64 -9.02
CA VAL A 58 3.75 -4.39 -8.42
C VAL A 58 5.02 -4.66 -7.64
N THR A 59 6.06 -3.89 -7.91
CA THR A 59 7.33 -3.89 -7.19
C THR A 59 7.49 -2.55 -6.47
N LEU A 60 7.74 -2.61 -5.16
CA LEU A 60 7.96 -1.45 -4.30
C LEU A 60 9.33 -1.57 -3.65
N ASP A 61 10.16 -0.54 -3.81
CA ASP A 61 11.42 -0.42 -3.08
C ASP A 61 11.22 0.53 -1.90
N PHE A 62 11.62 0.11 -0.71
CA PHE A 62 11.37 0.84 0.53
C PHE A 62 12.49 0.64 1.56
N SER A 63 12.58 1.53 2.54
CA SER A 63 13.40 1.35 3.74
C SER A 63 12.57 1.54 4.99
N LEU A 64 12.93 0.85 6.08
CA LEU A 64 12.29 1.06 7.37
C LEU A 64 13.02 2.16 8.14
N VAL A 65 12.26 3.06 8.78
CA VAL A 65 12.84 4.07 9.66
C VAL A 65 13.56 3.38 10.83
N GLY A 66 14.80 3.80 11.09
CA GLY A 66 15.66 3.19 12.11
C GLY A 66 16.49 2.00 11.61
N GLN A 67 16.35 1.61 10.35
CA GLN A 67 17.24 0.65 9.69
C GLN A 67 18.54 1.33 9.23
N ALA A 68 19.60 0.55 8.99
CA ALA A 68 20.89 1.09 8.57
C ALA A 68 20.76 1.87 7.25
N GLN A 69 21.45 3.02 7.15
CA GLN A 69 21.42 3.83 5.93
C GLN A 69 21.86 3.01 4.72
N GLY A 70 21.07 3.04 3.66
CA GLY A 70 21.34 2.32 2.42
C GLY A 70 20.71 0.93 2.34
N GLU A 71 20.08 0.41 3.41
CA GLU A 71 19.30 -0.82 3.32
C GLU A 71 17.94 -0.57 2.65
N VAL A 72 17.86 -0.93 1.38
CA VAL A 72 16.61 -0.94 0.61
C VAL A 72 16.05 -2.36 0.58
N SER A 73 14.83 -2.51 1.08
CA SER A 73 14.02 -3.71 0.94
C SER A 73 13.11 -3.60 -0.27
N GLN A 74 12.71 -4.75 -0.80
CA GLN A 74 11.80 -4.85 -1.93
C GLN A 74 10.57 -5.66 -1.56
N ALA A 75 9.38 -5.13 -1.83
CA ALA A 75 8.13 -5.85 -1.82
C ALA A 75 7.68 -6.12 -3.26
N VAL A 76 7.26 -7.35 -3.55
CA VAL A 76 6.71 -7.75 -4.84
C VAL A 76 5.32 -8.32 -4.61
N CYS A 77 4.30 -7.62 -5.08
CA CYS A 77 2.89 -8.04 -5.03
C CYS A 77 2.47 -8.54 -6.41
N ASN A 78 1.95 -9.77 -6.48
CA ASN A 78 1.42 -10.33 -7.71
C ASN A 78 -0.10 -10.48 -7.60
N TYR A 79 -0.81 -10.05 -8.64
CA TYR A 79 -2.27 -10.01 -8.71
C TYR A 79 -2.74 -10.94 -9.83
N GLY A 80 -3.10 -12.17 -9.49
CA GLY A 80 -3.54 -13.15 -10.47
C GLY A 80 -4.93 -12.87 -11.05
N LEU A 81 -5.25 -13.56 -12.16
CA LEU A 81 -6.63 -13.76 -12.62
C LEU A 81 -7.41 -14.37 -11.46
N SER A 82 -8.38 -13.63 -10.92
CA SER A 82 -9.30 -14.03 -9.84
C SER A 82 -9.30 -15.55 -9.59
N SER A 83 -8.56 -16.03 -8.58
CA SER A 83 -8.53 -17.47 -8.33
C SER A 83 -9.90 -17.92 -7.82
N GLN A 84 -10.41 -19.04 -8.33
CA GLN A 84 -11.68 -19.62 -7.87
C GLN A 84 -11.61 -20.05 -6.39
N ASP A 85 -10.41 -20.18 -5.82
CA ASP A 85 -10.19 -20.53 -4.42
C ASP A 85 -10.19 -19.32 -3.46
N MET A 86 -10.18 -18.09 -3.98
CA MET A 86 -10.32 -16.88 -3.18
C MET A 86 -11.74 -16.33 -3.30
N ASP A 87 -12.72 -17.13 -2.88
CA ASP A 87 -14.10 -16.72 -2.61
C ASP A 87 -14.18 -15.85 -1.33
N TYR A 88 -13.17 -15.00 -1.10
CA TYR A 88 -13.07 -14.10 0.05
C TYR A 88 -13.90 -12.85 -0.22
N ARG A 89 -15.22 -13.03 -0.17
CA ARG A 89 -16.16 -11.93 0.06
C ARG A 89 -15.93 -11.38 1.47
N ASN A 90 -15.02 -10.43 1.62
CA ASN A 90 -15.07 -9.59 2.81
C ASN A 90 -16.29 -8.64 2.68
N ALA A 91 -16.72 -8.06 3.80
CA ALA A 91 -18.01 -7.38 3.95
C ALA A 91 -18.25 -6.14 3.04
N MET A 92 -17.33 -5.78 2.14
CA MET A 92 -17.35 -4.54 1.36
C MET A 92 -17.36 -4.72 -0.18
N GLY A 93 -17.45 -5.97 -0.69
CA GLY A 93 -17.46 -6.22 -2.13
C GLY A 93 -16.07 -6.40 -2.74
N GLU A 94 -16.02 -7.07 -3.89
CA GLU A 94 -14.83 -7.62 -4.57
C GLU A 94 -13.58 -6.72 -4.55
N TYR A 95 -12.47 -7.23 -4.03
CA TYR A 95 -11.18 -6.56 -4.17
C TYR A 95 -10.50 -7.01 -5.46
N ALA A 96 -10.78 -6.31 -6.56
CA ALA A 96 -10.01 -6.42 -7.79
C ALA A 96 -8.51 -6.10 -7.60
N ASN A 97 -8.15 -5.47 -6.48
CA ASN A 97 -6.81 -4.95 -6.20
C ASN A 97 -6.09 -5.67 -5.05
N THR A 98 -6.50 -6.87 -4.62
CA THR A 98 -5.77 -7.63 -3.58
C THR A 98 -4.72 -8.57 -4.16
N PRO A 99 -3.48 -8.57 -3.63
CA PRO A 99 -2.44 -9.44 -4.13
C PRO A 99 -2.76 -10.90 -3.82
N THR A 100 -2.62 -11.76 -4.82
CA THR A 100 -2.75 -13.23 -4.66
C THR A 100 -1.52 -13.82 -3.99
N THR A 101 -0.34 -13.27 -4.31
CA THR A 101 0.92 -13.63 -3.65
C THR A 101 1.74 -12.38 -3.40
N MET A 102 2.60 -12.45 -2.38
CA MET A 102 3.51 -11.36 -2.05
C MET A 102 4.87 -11.93 -1.63
N LEU A 103 5.94 -11.23 -2.02
CA LEU A 103 7.30 -11.49 -1.56
C LEU A 103 7.87 -10.24 -0.89
N ILE A 104 8.66 -10.43 0.16
CA ILE A 104 9.50 -9.39 0.75
C ILE A 104 10.95 -9.88 0.70
N ASN A 105 11.81 -9.12 0.04
CA ASN A 105 13.23 -9.45 -0.15
C ASN A 105 13.43 -10.85 -0.75
N GLY A 106 12.58 -11.23 -1.71
CA GLY A 106 12.59 -12.54 -2.36
C GLY A 106 12.00 -13.69 -1.52
N MET A 107 11.62 -13.45 -0.27
CA MET A 107 10.98 -14.46 0.58
C MET A 107 9.46 -14.39 0.43
N PRO A 108 8.77 -15.51 0.17
CA PRO A 108 7.32 -15.52 0.05
C PRO A 108 6.66 -15.28 1.42
N ILE A 109 5.62 -14.45 1.43
CA ILE A 109 4.73 -14.30 2.58
C ILE A 109 3.74 -15.46 2.58
N LEU A 110 3.56 -16.10 3.75
CA LEU A 110 2.59 -17.18 3.89
C LEU A 110 1.18 -16.67 3.60
N SER A 111 0.35 -17.46 2.91
CA SER A 111 -0.99 -17.05 2.51
C SER A 111 -1.86 -16.60 3.69
N ARG A 112 -1.74 -17.27 4.85
CA ARG A 112 -2.43 -16.85 6.09
C ARG A 112 -2.05 -15.44 6.51
N ASP A 113 -0.76 -15.12 6.50
CA ASP A 113 -0.25 -13.83 6.97
C ASP A 113 -0.60 -12.73 5.95
N LEU A 114 -0.57 -13.05 4.66
CA LEU A 114 -1.03 -12.16 3.60
C LEU A 114 -2.51 -11.80 3.75
N VAL A 115 -3.38 -12.79 3.99
CA VAL A 115 -4.81 -12.57 4.23
C VAL A 115 -5.03 -11.70 5.46
N GLN A 116 -4.30 -11.96 6.56
CA GLN A 116 -4.38 -11.13 7.76
C GLN A 116 -3.95 -9.69 7.50
N ALA A 117 -2.87 -9.49 6.74
CA ALA A 117 -2.38 -8.17 6.39
C ALA A 117 -3.37 -7.40 5.51
N VAL A 118 -3.97 -8.06 4.52
CA VAL A 118 -5.03 -7.49 3.67
C VAL A 118 -6.25 -7.09 4.50
N ASN A 119 -6.70 -7.95 5.41
CA ASN A 119 -7.86 -7.66 6.28
C ASN A 119 -7.58 -6.46 7.19
N ARG A 120 -6.38 -6.37 7.76
CA ARG A 120 -5.98 -5.22 8.58
C ARG A 120 -5.85 -3.94 7.75
N ALA A 121 -5.24 -3.99 6.56
CA ALA A 121 -5.19 -2.85 5.65
C ALA A 121 -6.59 -2.36 5.25
N THR A 122 -7.53 -3.29 5.07
CA THR A 122 -8.95 -3.00 4.83
C THR A 122 -9.60 -2.29 6.00
N ALA A 123 -9.41 -2.80 7.22
CA ALA A 123 -9.93 -2.17 8.42
C ALA A 123 -9.35 -0.75 8.63
N GLU A 124 -8.05 -0.58 8.47
CA GLU A 124 -7.38 0.73 8.61
C GLU A 124 -7.87 1.74 7.55
N THR A 125 -8.09 1.28 6.32
CA THR A 125 -8.66 2.11 5.25
C THR A 125 -10.10 2.54 5.57
N ALA A 126 -10.92 1.63 6.09
CA ALA A 126 -12.30 1.95 6.48
C ALA A 126 -12.36 3.01 7.59
N VAL A 127 -11.49 2.90 8.60
CA VAL A 127 -11.36 3.91 9.67
C VAL A 127 -10.99 5.27 9.11
N GLN A 128 -10.00 5.34 8.21
CA GLN A 128 -9.57 6.60 7.59
C GLN A 128 -10.68 7.27 6.77
N VAL A 129 -11.48 6.48 6.04
CA VAL A 129 -12.61 7.00 5.27
C VAL A 129 -13.70 7.55 6.19
N LEU A 130 -14.02 6.86 7.29
CA LEU A 130 -15.00 7.32 8.28
C LEU A 130 -14.53 8.59 8.99
N ASP A 131 -13.26 8.67 9.38
CA ASP A 131 -12.68 9.85 10.02
C ASP A 131 -12.61 11.06 9.09
N ALA A 132 -12.34 10.85 7.80
CA ALA A 132 -12.38 11.91 6.79
C ALA A 132 -13.80 12.44 6.56
N GLY A 133 -14.81 11.56 6.60
CA GLY A 133 -16.22 11.92 6.52
C GLY A 133 -16.67 12.78 7.71
N ASN A 134 -16.21 12.47 8.92
CA ASN A 134 -16.56 13.21 10.14
C ASN A 134 -15.88 14.59 10.26
N LYS A 135 -14.76 14.83 9.59
CA LYS A 135 -14.09 16.14 9.58
C LYS A 135 -14.63 17.11 8.53
N SER A 136 -15.61 16.68 7.73
CA SER A 136 -16.17 17.46 6.61
C SER A 136 -17.55 18.09 6.91
N TYR A 137 -17.99 18.10 8.17
CA TYR A 137 -19.25 18.72 8.63
C TYR A 137 -19.00 19.83 9.66
#